data_AF-A0AAY4AQ75-F1
#
_entry.id   AF-A0AAY4AQ75-F1
#
_cell.length_a   1.000
_cell.length_b   1.000
_cell.length_c   1.000
_cell.angle_alpha   90.00
_cell.angle_beta   90.00
_cell.angle_gamma   90.00
#
_symmetry.space_group_name_H-M   'P 1'
#
loop_
_entity.id
_entity.type
_entity.pdbx_description
1 polymer ?
#
loop_
_entity_poly.entity_id
_entity_poly.type
_entity_poly.pdbx_seq_one_letter_code
_entity_poly.pdbx_strand_id
1 'polypeptide(L)'
;MKLCRAEYKTIAKFTDQLKPTRQSLKLLKERFPHHSQSTLLSIFSLEYQKRTKRSISKHHDPDVIESYYQRYLNEAKTRPSSPILLEMANEVDLSPSLLARVVVERFLQDQEDGVSVSKQVVSSMLREPTLIPDVHLARQVEQCTVNDCCYGPLVDCIKHAIGHEHEVLLRDKLRERNLSFLDENQLRAKGYDKTPDIILEVPIAVEGHVVHWIESKASFGDDQSHRTYLNEQFWSYWNRFSPRDVLMKGDGAFGAKRSPAEHPGTHWETKSEQGTRPGADKPIILLINGHTLAAGPLCVCLSVCVG
;
A
#
# COMPACT_ATOMS: atom_id res chain seq x y z
N MET A 1 -10.11 4.97 -18.36
CA MET A 1 -9.25 5.96 -19.01
C MET A 1 -7.85 5.79 -18.43
N LYS A 2 -6.82 5.55 -19.25
CA LYS A 2 -5.44 5.43 -18.76
C LYS A 2 -4.94 6.83 -18.40
N LEU A 3 -4.56 7.05 -17.14
CA LEU A 3 -4.00 8.32 -16.66
C LEU A 3 -2.61 8.53 -17.27
N CYS A 4 -2.39 9.61 -18.02
CA CYS A 4 -1.04 9.87 -18.55
C CYS A 4 -0.12 10.50 -17.49
N ARG A 5 1.20 10.38 -17.69
CA ARG A 5 2.19 10.92 -16.73
C ARG A 5 2.08 12.43 -16.53
N ALA A 6 1.69 13.17 -17.57
CA ALA A 6 1.52 14.63 -17.50
C ALA A 6 0.28 15.03 -16.68
N GLU A 7 -0.83 14.31 -16.85
CA GLU A 7 -2.05 14.49 -16.05
C GLU A 7 -1.79 14.15 -14.58
N TYR A 8 -1.14 13.01 -14.31
CA TYR A 8 -0.75 12.64 -12.95
C TYR A 8 0.08 13.74 -12.27
N LYS A 9 1.12 14.26 -12.95
CA LYS A 9 1.96 15.34 -12.42
C LYS A 9 1.15 16.61 -12.10
N THR A 10 0.16 16.93 -12.94
CA THR A 10 -0.73 18.07 -12.74
C THR A 10 -1.58 17.89 -11.48
N ILE A 11 -2.18 16.71 -11.30
CA ILE A 11 -3.01 16.40 -10.13
C ILE A 11 -2.16 16.35 -8.86
N ALA A 12 -0.97 15.73 -8.93
CA ALA A 12 -0.03 15.65 -7.81
C ALA A 12 0.41 17.05 -7.34
N LYS A 13 0.78 17.94 -8.27
CA LYS A 13 1.15 19.32 -7.95
C LYS A 13 0.02 20.11 -7.28
N PHE A 14 -1.23 19.90 -7.72
CA PHE A 14 -2.38 20.51 -7.06
C PHE A 14 -2.61 19.93 -5.66
N THR A 15 -2.49 18.60 -5.52
CA THR A 15 -2.58 17.90 -4.23
C THR A 15 -1.55 18.40 -3.22
N ASP A 16 -0.35 18.73 -3.68
CA ASP A 16 0.72 19.30 -2.83
C ASP A 16 0.32 20.62 -2.15
N GLN A 17 -0.66 21.35 -2.70
CA GLN A 17 -1.16 22.61 -2.13
C GLN A 17 -2.32 22.40 -1.16
N LEU A 18 -2.89 21.20 -1.11
CA LEU A 18 -4.05 20.88 -0.29
C LEU A 18 -3.63 20.42 1.11
N LYS A 19 -4.45 20.78 2.09
CA LYS A 19 -4.39 20.19 3.43
C LYS A 19 -4.88 18.74 3.38
N PRO A 20 -4.47 17.85 4.28
CA PRO A 20 -4.87 16.45 4.23
C PRO A 20 -6.22 16.20 4.89
N THR A 21 -7.24 16.93 4.44
CA THR A 21 -8.59 16.85 5.00
C THR A 21 -9.54 16.20 4.01
N ARG A 22 -10.66 15.66 4.51
CA ARG A 22 -11.75 15.16 3.67
C ARG A 22 -12.28 16.20 2.67
N GLN A 23 -12.14 17.50 2.98
CA GLN A 23 -12.55 18.58 2.08
C GLN A 23 -11.68 18.66 0.82
N SER A 24 -10.40 18.27 0.92
CA SER A 24 -9.47 18.29 -0.21
C SER A 24 -9.87 17.37 -1.35
N LEU A 25 -10.58 16.28 -1.03
CA LEU A 25 -11.13 15.39 -2.05
C LEU A 25 -12.27 16.02 -2.84
N LYS A 26 -13.10 16.83 -2.17
CA LYS A 26 -14.15 17.61 -2.84
C LYS A 26 -13.53 18.63 -3.81
N LEU A 27 -12.51 19.35 -3.36
CA LEU A 27 -11.76 20.30 -4.19
C LEU A 27 -11.07 19.61 -5.39
N LEU A 28 -10.49 18.43 -5.18
CA LEU A 28 -9.92 17.62 -6.26
C LEU A 28 -10.97 17.22 -7.29
N LYS A 29 -12.16 16.82 -6.84
CA LYS A 29 -13.25 16.41 -7.74
C LYS A 29 -13.83 17.58 -8.53
N GLU A 30 -13.93 18.75 -7.91
CA GLU A 30 -14.33 20.00 -8.59
C GLU A 30 -13.29 20.43 -9.63
N ARG A 31 -11.99 20.29 -9.32
CA ARG A 31 -10.90 20.68 -10.23
C ARG A 31 -10.68 19.70 -11.37
N PHE A 32 -10.88 18.40 -11.13
CA PHE A 32 -10.64 17.33 -12.11
C PHE A 32 -11.89 16.46 -12.31
N PRO A 33 -13.00 17.03 -12.83
CA PRO A 33 -14.29 16.35 -12.89
C PRO A 33 -14.28 15.11 -13.81
N HIS A 34 -13.44 15.14 -14.84
CA HIS A 34 -13.27 14.07 -15.83
C HIS A 34 -12.64 12.79 -15.27
N HIS A 35 -12.00 12.86 -14.11
CA HIS A 35 -11.42 11.69 -13.46
C HIS A 35 -12.42 11.08 -12.49
N SER A 36 -12.43 9.75 -12.37
CA SER A 36 -13.21 9.09 -11.32
C SER A 36 -12.79 9.66 -9.95
N GLN A 37 -13.70 9.70 -8.97
CA GLN A 37 -13.44 10.22 -7.61
C GLN A 37 -12.19 9.59 -6.95
N SER A 38 -11.73 8.52 -7.53
CA SER A 38 -11.34 7.37 -6.79
C SER A 38 -9.98 6.91 -7.35
N THR A 39 -9.75 7.15 -8.66
CA THR A 39 -8.45 7.61 -9.18
C THR A 39 -7.92 8.83 -8.42
N LEU A 40 -8.75 9.85 -8.16
CA LEU A 40 -8.30 11.05 -7.43
C LEU A 40 -7.94 10.74 -5.97
N LEU A 41 -8.74 9.93 -5.28
CA LEU A 41 -8.42 9.40 -3.94
C LEU A 41 -7.07 8.66 -3.92
N SER A 42 -6.83 7.82 -4.92
CA SER A 42 -5.58 7.06 -5.04
C SER A 42 -4.35 7.97 -5.18
N ILE A 43 -4.43 8.97 -6.06
CA ILE A 43 -3.35 9.97 -6.24
C ILE A 43 -3.17 10.76 -4.95
N PHE A 44 -4.27 11.22 -4.35
CA PHE A 44 -4.25 11.97 -3.09
C PHE A 44 -3.57 11.18 -1.98
N SER A 45 -3.96 9.92 -1.79
CA SER A 45 -3.40 9.05 -0.76
C SER A 45 -1.91 8.82 -0.97
N LEU A 46 -1.45 8.60 -2.20
CA LEU A 46 -0.04 8.40 -2.51
C LEU A 46 0.79 9.67 -2.23
N GLU A 47 0.35 10.82 -2.72
CA GLU A 47 1.07 12.09 -2.50
C GLU A 47 1.11 12.46 -1.02
N TYR A 48 0.01 12.24 -0.32
CA TYR A 48 -0.03 12.44 1.11
C TYR A 48 0.95 11.53 1.84
N GLN A 49 1.01 10.24 1.47
CA GLN A 49 1.95 9.29 2.07
C GLN A 49 3.41 9.73 1.86
N LYS A 50 3.75 10.25 0.67
CA LYS A 50 5.07 10.82 0.38
C LYS A 50 5.37 12.05 1.23
N ARG A 51 4.38 12.92 1.44
CA ARG A 51 4.54 14.11 2.29
C ARG A 51 4.81 13.69 3.73
N THR A 52 3.99 12.83 4.29
CA THR A 52 4.15 12.32 5.65
C THR A 52 5.51 11.64 5.83
N LYS A 53 5.95 10.79 4.90
CA LYS A 53 7.30 10.17 4.98
C LYS A 53 8.45 11.19 5.05
N ARG A 54 8.32 12.35 4.40
CA ARG A 54 9.32 13.44 4.44
C ARG A 54 9.32 14.20 5.76
N SER A 55 8.20 14.22 6.48
CA SER A 55 8.00 15.03 7.68
C SER A 55 7.82 14.21 8.96
N ILE A 56 7.72 12.87 8.90
CA ILE A 56 7.36 12.07 10.07
C ILE A 56 8.42 12.10 11.18
N SER A 57 9.70 12.23 10.82
CA SER A 57 10.81 12.23 11.78
C SER A 57 10.74 13.41 12.74
N LYS A 58 10.41 14.62 12.27
CA LYS A 58 10.25 15.81 13.13
C LYS A 58 9.12 15.66 14.15
N HIS A 59 8.13 14.81 13.90
CA HIS A 59 7.00 14.57 14.81
C HIS A 59 7.30 13.50 15.86
N HIS A 60 8.42 12.79 15.73
CA HIS A 60 8.88 11.79 16.69
C HIS A 60 10.02 12.30 17.58
N ASP A 61 10.36 13.59 17.47
CA ASP A 61 11.32 14.22 18.37
C ASP A 61 10.72 14.34 19.79
N PRO A 62 11.43 13.94 20.85
CA PRO A 62 10.89 13.91 22.22
C PRO A 62 10.32 15.26 22.68
N ASP A 63 10.96 16.38 22.34
CA ASP A 63 10.50 17.72 22.75
C ASP A 63 9.20 18.09 22.02
N VAL A 64 9.08 17.66 20.76
CA VAL A 64 7.87 17.87 19.95
C VAL A 64 6.71 17.01 20.45
N ILE A 65 6.98 15.75 20.81
CA ILE A 65 5.98 14.84 21.40
C ILE A 65 5.45 15.43 22.71
N GLU A 66 6.34 15.88 23.59
CA GLU A 66 5.95 16.49 24.87
C GLU A 66 5.13 17.77 24.64
N SER A 67 5.54 18.62 23.69
CA SER A 67 4.78 19.81 23.29
C SER A 67 3.37 19.49 22.82
N TYR A 68 3.19 18.45 21.99
CA TYR A 68 1.86 17.99 21.58
C TYR A 68 1.03 17.50 22.76
N TYR A 69 1.62 16.70 23.65
CA TYR A 69 0.90 16.16 24.80
C TYR A 69 0.47 17.26 25.77
N GLN A 70 1.36 18.19 26.12
CA GLN A 70 1.05 19.33 26.99
C GLN A 70 -0.01 20.25 26.39
N ARG A 71 0.07 20.52 25.07
CA ARG A 71 -0.95 21.29 24.37
C ARG A 71 -2.32 20.61 24.46
N TYR A 72 -2.37 19.31 24.20
CA TYR A 72 -3.60 18.53 24.33
C TYR A 72 -4.18 18.63 25.76
N LEU A 73 -3.37 18.40 26.80
CA LEU A 73 -3.82 18.48 28.20
C LEU A 73 -4.39 19.86 28.57
N ASN A 74 -3.76 20.94 28.10
CA ASN A 74 -4.21 22.31 28.37
C ASN A 74 -5.51 22.64 27.64
N GLU A 75 -5.61 22.24 26.37
CA GLU A 75 -6.82 22.48 25.58
C GLU A 75 -8.00 21.60 26.02
N ALA A 76 -7.73 20.36 26.44
CA ALA A 76 -8.76 19.44 26.96
C ALA A 76 -9.46 20.00 28.21
N LYS A 77 -8.71 20.72 29.07
CA LYS A 77 -9.27 21.40 30.26
C LYS A 77 -10.17 22.58 29.90
N THR A 78 -9.84 23.30 28.82
CA THR A 78 -10.55 24.54 28.45
C THR A 78 -11.71 24.30 27.48
N ARG A 79 -11.57 23.32 26.58
CA ARG A 79 -12.51 23.01 25.50
C ARG A 79 -12.80 21.50 25.40
N PRO A 80 -13.42 20.87 26.42
CA PRO A 80 -13.58 19.41 26.49
C PRO A 80 -14.52 18.80 25.42
N SER A 81 -15.22 19.61 24.64
CA SER A 81 -16.07 19.14 23.53
C SER A 81 -15.45 19.38 22.15
N SER A 82 -14.32 20.10 22.06
CA SER A 82 -13.68 20.41 20.79
C SER A 82 -12.85 19.25 20.26
N PRO A 83 -12.72 19.09 18.93
CA PRO A 83 -11.90 18.05 18.31
C PRO A 83 -10.42 18.45 18.28
N ILE A 84 -9.83 18.63 19.47
CA ILE A 84 -8.48 19.17 19.70
C ILE A 84 -7.42 18.41 18.89
N LEU A 85 -7.39 17.07 18.96
CA LEU A 85 -6.37 16.30 18.24
C LEU A 85 -6.52 16.42 16.72
N LEU A 86 -7.76 16.52 16.23
CA LEU A 86 -8.00 16.73 14.80
C LEU A 86 -7.55 18.12 14.35
N GLU A 87 -7.82 19.16 15.15
CA GLU A 87 -7.37 20.54 14.90
C GLU A 87 -5.83 20.60 14.86
N MET A 88 -5.19 20.07 15.90
CA MET A 88 -3.73 20.01 15.99
C MET A 88 -3.10 19.27 14.80
N ALA A 89 -3.65 18.12 14.39
CA ALA A 89 -3.15 17.34 13.26
C ALA A 89 -3.14 18.15 11.96
N ASN A 90 -4.21 18.92 11.72
CA ASN A 90 -4.35 19.78 10.55
C ASN A 90 -3.40 20.99 10.57
N GLU A 91 -3.03 21.50 11.74
CA GLU A 91 -2.09 22.60 11.89
C GLU A 91 -0.64 22.17 11.62
N VAL A 92 -0.26 20.97 12.08
CA VAL A 92 1.11 20.46 11.96
C VAL A 92 1.35 19.65 10.67
N ASP A 93 0.33 19.54 9.82
CA ASP A 93 0.31 18.76 8.57
C ASP A 93 0.67 17.28 8.79
N LEU A 94 0.05 16.67 9.81
CA LEU A 94 0.17 15.26 10.16
C LEU A 94 -1.20 14.57 10.10
N SER A 95 -1.20 13.26 9.87
CA SER A 95 -2.44 12.49 9.79
C SER A 95 -3.12 12.48 11.16
N PRO A 96 -4.45 12.69 11.26
CA PRO A 96 -5.15 12.66 12.53
C PRO A 96 -4.85 11.39 13.34
N SER A 97 -4.82 10.22 12.70
CA SER A 97 -4.50 8.95 13.37
C SER A 97 -3.02 8.83 13.76
N LEU A 98 -2.10 9.48 13.05
CA LEU A 98 -0.68 9.50 13.44
C LEU A 98 -0.44 10.44 14.62
N LEU A 99 -1.07 11.61 14.66
CA LEU A 99 -0.99 12.47 15.83
C LEU A 99 -1.64 11.80 17.06
N ALA A 100 -2.82 11.21 16.87
CA ALA A 100 -3.49 10.44 17.91
C ALA A 100 -2.58 9.31 18.45
N ARG A 101 -1.86 8.61 17.57
CA ARG A 101 -0.87 7.60 17.96
C ARG A 101 0.21 8.17 18.89
N VAL A 102 0.81 9.30 18.51
CA VAL A 102 1.86 9.95 19.30
C VAL A 102 1.34 10.33 20.69
N VAL A 103 0.14 10.92 20.76
CA VAL A 103 -0.48 11.32 22.03
C VAL A 103 -0.83 10.12 22.91
N VAL A 104 -1.37 9.04 22.34
CA VAL A 104 -1.69 7.80 23.08
C VAL A 104 -0.42 7.13 23.59
N GLU A 105 0.63 7.06 22.77
CA GLU A 105 1.91 6.48 23.17
C GLU A 105 2.53 7.26 24.35
N ARG A 106 2.53 8.60 24.28
CA ARG A 106 3.01 9.44 25.37
C ARG A 106 2.12 9.37 26.63
N PHE A 107 0.81 9.27 26.46
CA PHE A 107 -0.13 9.05 27.56
C PHE A 107 0.17 7.75 28.31
N LEU A 108 0.44 6.65 27.61
CA LEU A 108 0.78 5.37 28.24
C LEU A 108 2.14 5.41 28.95
N GLN A 109 3.13 6.08 28.36
CA GLN A 109 4.44 6.30 29.02
C GLN A 109 4.29 7.07 30.34
N ASP A 110 3.32 7.99 30.43
CA ASP A 110 2.99 8.76 31.63
C ASP A 110 2.40 7.88 32.76
N GLN A 111 1.64 6.85 32.39
CA GLN A 111 0.96 5.96 33.34
C GLN A 111 1.87 4.82 33.85
N GLU A 112 2.83 4.37 33.03
CA GLU A 112 3.71 3.23 33.34
C GLU A 112 5.14 3.67 33.76
N ASP A 113 5.30 4.85 34.37
CA ASP A 113 6.58 5.39 34.87
C ASP A 113 7.75 5.29 33.85
N GLY A 114 7.47 5.55 32.56
CA GLY A 114 8.48 5.58 31.51
C GLY A 114 8.93 4.21 30.97
N VAL A 115 8.21 3.12 31.26
CA VAL A 115 8.43 1.81 30.62
C VAL A 115 8.15 1.90 29.11
N SER A 116 8.88 1.11 28.31
CA SER A 116 8.67 1.10 26.85
C SER A 116 7.29 0.54 26.51
N VAL A 117 6.43 1.37 25.94
CA VAL A 117 5.08 1.00 25.53
C VAL A 117 5.12 0.09 24.31
N SER A 118 4.35 -0.99 24.34
CA SER A 118 4.22 -1.89 23.18
C SER A 118 3.46 -1.21 22.04
N LYS A 119 4.08 -1.16 20.85
CA LYS A 119 3.44 -0.68 19.61
C LYS A 119 2.16 -1.42 19.26
N GLN A 120 2.05 -2.69 19.68
CA GLN A 120 0.84 -3.51 19.47
C GLN A 120 -0.31 -3.03 20.36
N VAL A 121 -0.03 -2.62 21.59
CA VAL A 121 -1.04 -2.07 22.50
C VAL A 121 -1.59 -0.75 21.95
N VAL A 122 -0.71 0.17 21.55
CA VAL A 122 -1.12 1.44 20.92
C VAL A 122 -1.95 1.19 19.66
N SER A 123 -1.53 0.26 18.80
CA SER A 123 -2.26 -0.08 17.58
C SER A 123 -3.62 -0.74 17.86
N SER A 124 -3.79 -1.38 19.01
CA SER A 124 -5.07 -1.95 19.44
C SER A 124 -5.99 -0.87 19.99
N MET A 125 -5.46 0.07 20.80
CA MET A 125 -6.21 1.23 21.29
C MET A 125 -6.65 2.19 20.19
N LEU A 126 -5.87 2.37 19.12
CA LEU A 126 -6.32 3.15 17.96
C LEU A 126 -7.47 2.46 17.20
N ARG A 127 -7.45 1.11 17.14
CA ARG A 127 -8.51 0.32 16.51
C ARG A 127 -9.78 0.28 17.36
N GLU A 128 -9.60 0.20 18.67
CA GLU A 128 -10.67 0.13 19.66
C GLU A 128 -10.41 1.21 20.75
N PRO A 129 -10.87 2.46 20.51
CA PRO A 129 -10.61 3.58 21.41
C PRO A 129 -11.18 3.40 22.82
N THR A 130 -12.17 2.52 23.00
CA THR A 130 -12.74 2.16 24.31
C THR A 130 -11.74 1.47 25.24
N LEU A 131 -10.62 0.96 24.71
CA LEU A 131 -9.52 0.40 25.51
C LEU A 131 -8.68 1.49 26.20
N ILE A 132 -8.83 2.76 25.81
CA ILE A 132 -8.12 3.89 26.43
C ILE A 132 -8.81 4.26 27.74
N PRO A 133 -8.12 4.23 28.89
CA PRO A 133 -8.73 4.54 30.19
C PRO A 133 -9.30 5.96 30.28
N ASP A 134 -8.63 6.93 29.65
CA ASP A 134 -9.11 8.31 29.59
C ASP A 134 -10.22 8.45 28.54
N VAL A 135 -11.45 8.64 29.00
CA VAL A 135 -12.65 8.73 28.16
C VAL A 135 -12.61 9.94 27.21
N HIS A 136 -11.94 11.03 27.59
CA HIS A 136 -11.83 12.20 26.74
C HIS A 136 -10.85 11.94 25.59
N LEU A 137 -9.70 11.34 25.88
CA LEU A 137 -8.71 10.90 24.90
C LEU A 137 -9.29 9.84 23.97
N ALA A 138 -10.04 8.87 24.50
CA ALA A 138 -10.75 7.88 23.70
C ALA A 138 -11.63 8.53 22.62
N ARG A 139 -12.43 9.55 23.00
CA ARG A 139 -13.27 10.31 22.06
C ARG A 139 -12.45 11.08 21.02
N GLN A 140 -11.34 11.70 21.42
CA GLN A 140 -10.45 12.39 20.48
C GLN A 140 -9.84 11.42 19.46
N VAL A 141 -9.39 10.24 19.92
CA VAL A 141 -8.84 9.18 19.08
C VAL A 141 -9.89 8.63 18.11
N GLU A 142 -11.13 8.44 18.58
CA GLU A 142 -12.26 8.06 17.74
C GLU A 142 -12.51 9.10 16.64
N GLN A 143 -12.57 10.39 16.99
CA GLN A 143 -12.75 11.48 16.03
C GLN A 143 -11.61 11.52 15.00
N CYS A 144 -10.36 11.38 15.43
CA CYS A 144 -9.22 11.27 14.53
C CYS A 144 -9.36 10.07 13.59
N THR A 145 -9.71 8.89 14.12
CA THR A 145 -9.86 7.65 13.34
C THR A 145 -10.95 7.76 12.27
N VAL A 146 -12.09 8.36 12.60
CA VAL A 146 -13.19 8.58 11.64
C VAL A 146 -12.80 9.62 10.59
N ASN A 147 -12.05 10.67 10.95
CA ASN A 147 -11.72 11.76 10.03
C ASN A 147 -10.44 11.52 9.22
N ASP A 148 -9.60 10.56 9.61
CA ASP A 148 -8.41 10.19 8.86
C ASP A 148 -8.78 9.56 7.52
N CYS A 149 -8.08 9.97 6.46
CA CYS A 149 -8.34 9.54 5.09
C CYS A 149 -7.22 8.67 4.49
N CYS A 150 -6.12 8.44 5.23
CA CYS A 150 -4.92 7.83 4.66
C CYS A 150 -4.21 6.80 5.55
N TYR A 151 -4.06 7.07 6.85
CA TYR A 151 -3.27 6.28 7.82
C TYR A 151 -4.11 5.74 9.00
N GLY A 152 -5.41 6.01 9.02
CA GLY A 152 -6.28 5.53 10.07
C GLY A 152 -6.63 4.04 9.95
N PRO A 153 -7.02 3.39 11.07
CA PRO A 153 -7.46 2.00 11.11
C PRO A 153 -8.49 1.63 10.04
N LEU A 154 -9.47 2.51 9.78
CA LEU A 154 -10.50 2.27 8.78
C LEU A 154 -9.92 2.17 7.36
N VAL A 155 -8.94 3.02 7.04
CA VAL A 155 -8.28 3.04 5.74
C VAL A 155 -7.41 1.81 5.56
N ASP A 156 -6.73 1.38 6.63
CA ASP A 156 -5.95 0.15 6.63
C ASP A 156 -6.84 -1.09 6.44
N CYS A 157 -8.00 -1.15 7.10
CA CYS A 157 -9.00 -2.20 6.87
C CYS A 157 -9.47 -2.25 5.41
N ILE A 158 -9.77 -1.10 4.80
CA ILE A 158 -10.17 -1.02 3.39
C ILE A 158 -9.05 -1.54 2.47
N LYS A 159 -7.81 -1.08 2.67
CA LYS A 159 -6.66 -1.53 1.89
C LYS A 159 -6.44 -3.04 2.01
N HIS A 160 -6.57 -3.58 3.22
CA HIS A 160 -6.40 -5.02 3.46
C HIS A 160 -7.52 -5.84 2.79
N ALA A 161 -8.78 -5.41 2.90
CA ALA A 161 -9.91 -6.07 2.25
C ALA A 161 -9.73 -6.08 0.72
N ILE A 162 -9.34 -4.96 0.12
CA ILE A 162 -9.07 -4.87 -1.31
C ILE A 162 -7.90 -5.78 -1.72
N GLY A 163 -6.80 -5.80 -0.95
CA GLY A 163 -5.69 -6.71 -1.20
C GLY A 163 -6.12 -8.18 -1.22
N HIS A 164 -6.87 -8.59 -0.18
CA HIS A 164 -7.39 -9.94 -0.06
C HIS A 164 -8.34 -10.32 -1.21
N GLU A 165 -9.25 -9.42 -1.62
CA GLU A 165 -10.13 -9.66 -2.78
C GLU A 165 -9.32 -9.93 -4.05
N HIS A 166 -8.22 -9.20 -4.27
CA HIS A 166 -7.37 -9.38 -5.44
C HIS A 166 -6.56 -10.68 -5.39
N GLU A 167 -6.12 -11.12 -4.23
CA GLU A 167 -5.50 -12.44 -4.07
C GLU A 167 -6.49 -13.56 -4.37
N VAL A 168 -7.75 -13.44 -3.91
CA VAL A 168 -8.80 -14.42 -4.23
C VAL A 168 -9.04 -14.46 -5.74
N LEU A 169 -9.19 -13.30 -6.39
CA LEU A 169 -9.37 -13.21 -7.84
C LEU A 169 -8.16 -13.79 -8.61
N LEU A 170 -6.93 -13.56 -8.14
CA LEU A 170 -5.74 -14.15 -8.72
C LEU A 170 -5.81 -15.68 -8.67
N ARG A 171 -6.13 -16.24 -7.50
CA ARG A 171 -6.27 -17.70 -7.32
C ARG A 171 -7.36 -18.27 -8.23
N ASP A 172 -8.50 -17.59 -8.33
CA ASP A 172 -9.59 -18.02 -9.22
C ASP A 172 -9.14 -18.04 -10.69
N LYS A 173 -8.46 -17.00 -11.17
CA LYS A 173 -7.93 -16.92 -12.55
C LYS A 173 -6.88 -17.98 -12.86
N LEU A 174 -6.07 -18.38 -11.88
CA LEU A 174 -5.09 -19.45 -12.02
C LEU A 174 -5.81 -20.81 -12.13
N ARG A 175 -6.83 -21.05 -11.29
CA ARG A 175 -7.65 -22.27 -11.36
C ARG A 175 -8.43 -22.38 -12.66
N GLU A 176 -9.03 -21.30 -13.15
CA GLU A 176 -9.71 -21.24 -14.45
C GLU A 176 -8.79 -21.64 -15.63
N ARG A 177 -7.49 -21.38 -15.50
CA ARG A 177 -6.47 -21.73 -16.49
C ARG A 177 -5.81 -23.09 -16.23
N ASN A 178 -6.30 -23.86 -15.26
CA ASN A 178 -5.74 -25.14 -14.83
C ASN A 178 -4.25 -25.05 -14.47
N LEU A 179 -3.82 -23.93 -13.89
CA LEU A 179 -2.46 -23.77 -13.38
C LEU A 179 -2.38 -24.31 -11.95
N SER A 180 -1.41 -25.19 -11.70
CA SER A 180 -1.15 -25.70 -10.35
C SER A 180 -0.25 -24.74 -9.57
N PHE A 181 -0.63 -24.43 -8.34
CA PHE A 181 0.07 -23.44 -7.52
C PHE A 181 -0.07 -23.68 -6.02
N LEU A 182 0.89 -23.14 -5.26
CA LEU A 182 0.88 -23.03 -3.80
C LEU A 182 0.62 -21.58 -3.42
N ASP A 183 -0.30 -21.36 -2.48
CA ASP A 183 -0.53 -20.04 -1.89
C ASP A 183 0.36 -19.76 -0.68
N GLU A 184 0.37 -18.50 -0.24
CA GLU A 184 1.16 -18.05 0.90
C GLU A 184 0.95 -18.90 2.18
N ASN A 185 -0.27 -19.31 2.50
CA ASN A 185 -0.56 -20.09 3.70
C ASN A 185 0.07 -21.48 3.61
N GLN A 186 0.00 -22.12 2.44
CA GLN A 186 0.64 -23.40 2.19
C GLN A 186 2.17 -23.27 2.27
N LEU A 187 2.74 -22.18 1.77
CA LEU A 187 4.18 -21.91 1.88
C LEU A 187 4.62 -21.70 3.33
N ARG A 188 3.86 -20.92 4.11
CA ARG A 188 4.15 -20.73 5.54
C ARG A 188 4.06 -22.05 6.31
N ALA A 189 3.07 -22.90 6.00
CA ALA A 189 2.95 -24.24 6.60
C ALA A 189 4.15 -25.15 6.28
N LYS A 190 4.81 -24.93 5.13
CA LYS A 190 6.06 -25.62 4.74
C LYS A 190 7.31 -25.02 5.39
N GLY A 191 7.19 -23.97 6.21
CA GLY A 191 8.28 -23.37 6.98
C GLY A 191 9.04 -22.25 6.27
N TYR A 192 8.51 -21.69 5.18
CA TYR A 192 9.12 -20.52 4.53
C TYR A 192 8.87 -19.25 5.36
N ASP A 193 9.94 -18.51 5.65
CA ASP A 193 9.95 -17.24 6.40
C ASP A 193 9.64 -16.01 5.52
N LYS A 194 9.91 -16.09 4.22
CA LYS A 194 9.48 -15.12 3.20
C LYS A 194 8.83 -15.86 2.05
N THR A 195 7.64 -15.42 1.68
CA THR A 195 6.74 -16.12 0.76
C THR A 195 6.14 -15.12 -0.22
N PRO A 196 6.22 -15.36 -1.54
CA PRO A 196 5.35 -14.65 -2.48
C PRO A 196 3.90 -15.10 -2.24
N ASP A 197 2.94 -14.33 -2.76
CA ASP A 197 1.51 -14.68 -2.64
C ASP A 197 1.19 -16.02 -3.30
N ILE A 198 1.87 -16.33 -4.41
CA ILE A 198 1.71 -17.56 -5.18
C ILE A 198 3.07 -18.08 -5.68
N ILE A 199 3.27 -19.40 -5.59
CA ILE A 199 4.29 -20.13 -6.37
C ILE A 199 3.58 -21.08 -7.32
N LEU A 200 3.91 -21.01 -8.60
CA LEU A 200 3.44 -21.97 -9.60
C LEU A 200 4.24 -23.26 -9.46
N GLU A 201 3.57 -24.39 -9.30
CA GLU A 201 4.26 -25.69 -9.20
C GLU A 201 4.97 -26.04 -10.51
N VAL A 202 4.40 -25.60 -11.64
CA VAL A 202 5.00 -25.67 -12.96
C VAL A 202 5.19 -24.25 -13.49
N PRO A 203 6.44 -23.79 -13.72
CA PRO A 203 6.69 -22.49 -14.33
C PRO A 203 6.02 -22.36 -15.70
N ILE A 204 5.55 -21.16 -16.03
CA ILE A 204 4.86 -20.87 -17.30
C ILE A 204 5.63 -19.84 -18.13
N ALA A 205 5.54 -19.92 -19.45
CA ALA A 205 6.09 -18.89 -20.32
C ALA A 205 5.04 -17.79 -20.57
N VAL A 206 5.37 -16.55 -20.22
CA VAL A 206 4.55 -15.37 -20.47
C VAL A 206 5.43 -14.38 -21.22
N GLU A 207 5.06 -14.09 -22.48
CA GLU A 207 5.77 -13.11 -23.33
C GLU A 207 7.26 -13.40 -23.52
N GLY A 208 7.65 -14.67 -23.57
CA GLY A 208 9.05 -15.07 -23.70
C GLY A 208 9.83 -15.13 -22.38
N HIS A 209 9.16 -14.95 -21.25
CA HIS A 209 9.77 -15.00 -19.93
C HIS A 209 9.17 -16.12 -19.08
N VAL A 210 9.99 -16.79 -18.29
CA VAL A 210 9.56 -17.88 -17.42
C VAL A 210 9.03 -17.29 -16.11
N VAL A 211 7.81 -17.63 -15.72
CA VAL A 211 7.19 -17.16 -14.48
C VAL A 211 7.05 -18.34 -13.55
N HIS A 212 7.66 -18.26 -12.36
CA HIS A 212 7.55 -19.30 -11.33
C HIS A 212 6.82 -18.83 -10.06
N TRP A 213 6.81 -17.54 -9.78
CA TRP A 213 6.13 -16.97 -8.61
C TRP A 213 5.39 -15.69 -8.99
N ILE A 214 4.37 -15.33 -8.21
CA ILE A 214 3.54 -14.15 -8.43
C ILE A 214 3.34 -13.46 -7.09
N GLU A 215 3.61 -12.14 -7.07
CA GLU A 215 3.15 -11.25 -6.00
C GLU A 215 1.97 -10.41 -6.53
N SER A 216 0.88 -10.43 -5.79
CA SER A 216 -0.26 -9.55 -6.00
C SER A 216 -0.08 -8.25 -5.23
N LYS A 217 -0.31 -7.12 -5.90
CA LYS A 217 -0.41 -5.82 -5.23
C LYS A 217 -1.64 -5.09 -5.70
N ALA A 218 -2.47 -4.63 -4.75
CA ALA A 218 -3.67 -3.87 -5.04
C ALA A 218 -3.52 -2.44 -4.50
N SER A 219 -2.51 -1.71 -5.00
CA SER A 219 -2.23 -0.35 -4.59
C SER A 219 -1.88 0.53 -5.77
N PHE A 220 -2.23 1.82 -5.66
CA PHE A 220 -1.81 2.83 -6.63
C PHE A 220 -0.29 3.05 -6.54
N GLY A 221 0.42 2.70 -7.62
CA GLY A 221 1.87 2.79 -7.69
C GLY A 221 2.37 3.90 -8.60
N ASP A 222 3.46 4.54 -8.19
CA ASP A 222 4.34 5.35 -9.03
C ASP A 222 5.73 4.70 -9.20
N ASP A 223 6.57 5.30 -10.05
CA ASP A 223 7.94 4.82 -10.33
C ASP A 223 8.74 4.58 -9.03
N GLN A 224 8.58 5.46 -8.03
CA GLN A 224 9.30 5.34 -6.76
C GLN A 224 8.81 4.16 -5.93
N SER A 225 7.49 3.97 -5.81
CA SER A 225 6.91 2.84 -5.07
C SER A 225 7.32 1.49 -5.68
N HIS A 226 7.32 1.36 -7.01
CA HIS A 226 7.78 0.14 -7.69
C HIS A 226 9.25 -0.17 -7.37
N ARG A 227 10.13 0.83 -7.40
CA ARG A 227 11.55 0.66 -7.04
C ARG A 227 11.72 0.23 -5.58
N THR A 228 10.89 0.73 -4.67
CA THR A 228 10.89 0.28 -3.28
C THR A 228 10.48 -1.18 -3.16
N TYR A 229 9.38 -1.61 -3.80
CA TYR A 229 8.95 -3.02 -3.77
C TYR A 229 9.99 -3.98 -4.35
N LEU A 230 10.62 -3.58 -5.45
CA LEU A 230 11.73 -4.31 -6.06
C LEU A 230 12.86 -4.56 -5.06
N ASN A 231 13.29 -3.49 -4.38
CA ASN A 231 14.42 -3.52 -3.46
C ASN A 231 14.14 -4.29 -2.17
N GLU A 232 12.95 -4.11 -1.58
CA GLU A 232 12.64 -4.60 -0.23
C GLU A 232 12.03 -6.00 -0.22
N GLN A 233 11.30 -6.38 -1.28
CA GLN A 233 10.49 -7.59 -1.29
C GLN A 233 10.96 -8.55 -2.39
N PHE A 234 11.04 -8.09 -3.64
CA PHE A 234 11.20 -8.98 -4.79
C PHE A 234 12.59 -9.59 -4.92
N TRP A 235 13.66 -8.89 -4.53
CA TRP A 235 15.00 -9.50 -4.48
C TRP A 235 15.10 -10.68 -3.52
N SER A 236 14.34 -10.64 -2.42
CA SER A 236 14.36 -11.75 -1.46
C SER A 236 13.77 -13.02 -2.07
N TYR A 237 12.76 -12.89 -2.93
CA TYR A 237 12.15 -14.01 -3.64
C TYR A 237 13.05 -14.52 -4.76
N TRP A 238 13.66 -13.62 -5.52
CA TRP A 238 14.61 -13.98 -6.58
C TRP A 238 15.68 -14.94 -6.08
N ASN A 239 16.32 -14.61 -4.96
CA ASN A 239 17.40 -15.41 -4.41
C ASN A 239 16.96 -16.78 -3.86
N ARG A 240 15.67 -16.97 -3.61
CA ARG A 240 15.09 -18.15 -2.93
C ARG A 240 14.30 -19.07 -3.85
N PHE A 241 13.61 -18.50 -4.83
CA PHE A 241 12.64 -19.19 -5.67
C PHE A 241 12.99 -19.15 -7.16
N SER A 242 13.97 -18.34 -7.60
CA SER A 242 14.46 -18.48 -8.97
C SER A 242 15.26 -19.78 -9.13
N PRO A 243 15.04 -20.55 -10.20
CA PRO A 243 15.84 -21.74 -10.48
C PRO A 243 17.33 -21.37 -10.54
N ARG A 244 18.18 -21.99 -9.73
CA ARG A 244 19.63 -21.74 -9.74
C ARG A 244 20.34 -22.22 -11.02
N ASP A 245 19.65 -22.88 -11.95
CA ASP A 245 20.26 -23.59 -13.08
C ASP A 245 19.60 -23.37 -14.46
N VAL A 246 19.03 -22.19 -14.75
CA VAL A 246 18.69 -21.82 -16.15
C VAL A 246 19.37 -20.52 -16.56
N LEU A 247 20.69 -20.47 -16.41
CA LEU A 247 21.53 -19.66 -17.28
C LEU A 247 22.16 -20.58 -18.33
N MET A 248 21.34 -21.12 -19.23
CA MET A 248 21.86 -21.68 -20.48
C MET A 248 22.34 -20.52 -21.34
N LYS A 249 23.63 -20.18 -21.21
CA LYS A 249 24.39 -19.69 -22.37
C LYS A 249 24.33 -20.80 -23.42
N GLY A 250 23.64 -20.55 -24.53
CA GLY A 250 23.55 -21.52 -25.62
C GLY A 250 22.98 -20.90 -26.88
N ASP A 251 23.87 -20.59 -27.81
CA ASP A 251 23.54 -20.53 -29.23
C ASP A 251 22.72 -21.75 -29.66
N GLY A 252 21.76 -21.55 -30.57
CA GLY A 252 21.23 -22.64 -31.41
C GLY A 252 19.90 -23.24 -30.96
N ALA A 253 18.88 -22.99 -31.79
CA ALA A 253 17.73 -23.82 -32.15
C ALA A 253 17.34 -25.00 -31.24
N PHE A 254 16.11 -25.00 -30.73
CA PHE A 254 15.27 -26.20 -30.73
C PHE A 254 13.77 -25.82 -30.67
N GLY A 255 13.00 -26.35 -31.61
CA GLY A 255 11.57 -26.06 -31.76
C GLY A 255 10.70 -26.87 -30.81
N ALA A 256 9.56 -26.30 -30.44
CA ALA A 256 8.39 -27.03 -29.94
C ALA A 256 7.12 -26.49 -30.61
N LYS A 257 6.23 -27.42 -30.92
CA LYS A 257 5.18 -27.35 -31.95
C LYS A 257 4.05 -26.36 -31.62
N ARG A 258 3.53 -25.72 -32.68
CA ARG A 258 2.25 -24.98 -32.71
C ARG A 258 1.05 -25.92 -32.56
N SER A 259 0.00 -25.46 -31.90
CA SER A 259 -1.39 -25.69 -32.34
C SER A 259 -2.28 -24.51 -31.91
N PRO A 260 -3.29 -24.11 -32.71
CA PRO A 260 -3.90 -22.78 -32.66
C PRO A 260 -5.27 -22.78 -31.98
N ALA A 261 -5.56 -21.74 -31.20
CA ALA A 261 -6.93 -21.26 -30.95
C ALA A 261 -6.86 -19.83 -30.41
N GLU A 262 -7.04 -18.85 -31.30
CA GLU A 262 -7.31 -17.47 -30.94
C GLU A 262 -8.76 -17.36 -30.45
N HIS A 263 -8.97 -16.89 -29.22
CA HIS A 263 -10.21 -16.28 -28.77
C HIS A 263 -9.89 -14.92 -28.12
N PRO A 264 -10.73 -13.88 -28.34
CA PRO A 264 -10.39 -12.52 -28.00
C PRO A 264 -10.59 -12.31 -26.49
N GLY A 265 -9.50 -12.27 -25.73
CA GLY A 265 -9.55 -12.12 -24.28
C GLY A 265 -8.42 -11.23 -23.78
N THR A 266 -8.78 -10.19 -23.04
CA THR A 266 -7.94 -9.31 -22.19
C THR A 266 -6.44 -9.27 -22.50
N HIS A 267 -6.01 -8.15 -23.10
CA HIS A 267 -4.61 -7.81 -23.33
C HIS A 267 -3.85 -7.73 -21.99
N TRP A 268 -2.82 -8.57 -21.84
CA TRP A 268 -1.69 -8.28 -20.97
C TRP A 268 -0.87 -7.17 -21.65
N GLU A 269 -0.38 -6.21 -20.87
CA GLU A 269 0.55 -5.17 -21.33
C GLU A 269 1.73 -5.16 -20.37
N THR A 270 2.93 -5.46 -20.86
CA THR A 270 4.18 -5.30 -20.12
C THR A 270 4.76 -3.91 -20.34
N LYS A 271 5.34 -3.34 -19.29
CA LYS A 271 6.22 -2.18 -19.38
C LYS A 271 7.62 -2.58 -18.93
N SER A 272 8.55 -2.69 -19.88
CA SER A 272 9.98 -2.80 -19.57
C SER A 272 10.57 -1.41 -19.30
N GLU A 273 11.08 -1.14 -18.11
CA GLU A 273 11.88 0.08 -17.86
C GLU A 273 13.27 -0.05 -18.50
N GLN A 274 13.45 0.61 -19.65
CA GLN A 274 14.74 0.77 -20.30
C GLN A 274 15.65 1.65 -19.45
N GLY A 275 16.76 1.08 -18.98
CA GLY A 275 17.81 1.82 -18.28
C GLY A 275 18.57 0.97 -17.27
N THR A 276 19.85 0.75 -17.57
CA THR A 276 20.97 0.25 -16.74
C THR A 276 21.23 -1.26 -16.54
N ARG A 277 22.52 -1.58 -16.81
CA ARG A 277 23.40 -2.75 -16.69
C ARG A 277 23.06 -4.04 -17.49
N PRO A 278 23.99 -4.55 -18.32
CA PRO A 278 23.83 -5.82 -19.02
C PRO A 278 24.11 -6.99 -18.06
N GLY A 279 23.18 -7.93 -17.95
CA GLY A 279 23.39 -9.22 -17.26
C GLY A 279 22.51 -9.52 -16.04
N ALA A 280 21.53 -8.68 -15.72
CA ALA A 280 20.48 -9.02 -14.75
C ALA A 280 19.12 -8.87 -15.43
N ASP A 281 18.47 -9.99 -15.75
CA ASP A 281 17.08 -9.98 -16.21
C ASP A 281 16.23 -9.39 -15.09
N LYS A 282 15.59 -8.25 -15.39
CA LYS A 282 14.80 -7.52 -14.41
C LYS A 282 13.47 -8.25 -14.20
N PRO A 283 12.94 -8.23 -12.98
CA PRO A 283 11.57 -8.65 -12.74
C PRO A 283 10.59 -7.86 -13.60
N ILE A 284 9.73 -8.59 -14.32
CA ILE A 284 8.66 -7.98 -15.14
C ILE A 284 7.54 -7.49 -14.21
N ILE A 285 6.56 -6.77 -14.74
CA ILE A 285 5.35 -6.37 -14.03
C ILE A 285 4.19 -6.69 -14.98
N LEU A 286 3.41 -7.74 -14.71
CA LEU A 286 2.18 -8.02 -15.48
C LEU A 286 0.96 -7.39 -14.82
N LEU A 287 0.34 -6.43 -15.49
CA LEU A 287 -0.90 -5.80 -15.05
C LEU A 287 -2.11 -6.66 -15.49
N ILE A 288 -2.83 -7.27 -14.53
CA ILE A 288 -4.15 -7.85 -14.81
C ILE A 288 -5.20 -6.75 -14.70
N ASN A 289 -5.77 -6.34 -15.83
CA ASN A 289 -6.97 -5.50 -15.83
C ASN A 289 -8.16 -6.33 -15.33
N GLY A 290 -8.63 -6.07 -14.11
CA GLY A 290 -9.91 -6.56 -13.60
C GLY A 290 -11.05 -5.65 -14.05
N HIS A 291 -12.13 -6.23 -14.58
CA HIS A 291 -13.39 -5.51 -14.71
C HIS A 291 -13.88 -5.13 -13.30
N THR A 292 -14.28 -3.87 -13.19
CA THR A 292 -14.59 -3.15 -11.95
C THR A 292 -15.78 -3.80 -11.22
N LEU A 293 -15.53 -4.51 -10.12
CA LEU A 293 -16.56 -4.80 -9.12
C LEU A 293 -16.62 -3.64 -8.14
N ALA A 294 -17.85 -3.26 -7.80
CA ALA A 294 -18.19 -1.99 -7.21
C ALA A 294 -17.86 -1.93 -5.71
N ALA A 295 -16.71 -1.34 -5.36
CA ALA A 295 -16.48 -0.58 -4.10
C ALA A 295 -15.09 0.09 -4.10
N GLY A 296 -14.95 1.24 -4.79
CA GLY A 296 -13.77 2.11 -4.68
C GLY A 296 -12.52 1.63 -5.47
N PRO A 297 -11.98 2.40 -6.43
CA PRO A 297 -10.80 2.08 -7.19
C PRO A 297 -9.58 2.66 -6.49
N LEU A 298 -8.89 1.79 -5.77
CA LEU A 298 -7.45 1.73 -5.95
C LEU A 298 -7.21 1.30 -7.42
N CYS A 299 -6.32 2.00 -8.13
CA CYS A 299 -5.81 1.46 -9.39
C CYS A 299 -5.03 0.19 -9.02
N VAL A 300 -5.50 -0.95 -9.50
CA VAL A 300 -4.93 -2.25 -9.18
C VAL A 300 -3.73 -2.46 -10.11
N CYS A 301 -2.53 -2.26 -9.59
CA CYS A 301 -1.30 -2.66 -10.27
C CYS A 301 -0.91 -4.05 -9.78
N LEU A 302 -1.42 -5.10 -10.44
CA LEU A 302 -0.81 -6.42 -10.25
C LEU A 302 0.67 -6.31 -10.69
N SER A 303 1.60 -6.57 -9.78
CA SER A 303 3.03 -6.55 -10.08
C SER A 303 3.52 -7.98 -10.15
N VAL A 304 3.30 -8.65 -11.28
CA VAL A 304 3.87 -9.98 -11.48
C VAL A 304 5.35 -9.84 -11.82
N CYS A 305 6.20 -10.06 -10.83
CA CYS A 305 7.64 -10.14 -11.01
C CYS A 305 8.06 -11.50 -11.56
N VAL A 306 8.64 -11.46 -12.75
CA VAL A 306 9.01 -12.62 -13.55
C VAL A 306 10.52 -12.84 -13.47
N GLY A 307 10.99 -14.09 -13.48
CA GLY A 307 12.42 -14.37 -13.39
C GLY A 307 12.90 -15.53 -14.23
#